data_AF-B3NR52-F1
#
_entry.id   AF-B3NR52-F1
#
_cell.length_a   1.000
_cell.length_b   1.000
_cell.length_c   1.000
_cell.angle_alpha   90.00
_cell.angle_beta   90.00
_cell.angle_gamma   90.00
#
_symmetry.space_group_name_H-M   'P 1'
#
loop_
_entity.id
_entity.type
_entity.pdbx_description
1 polymer ?
#
loop_
_entity_poly.entity_id
_entity_poly.type
_entity_poly.pdbx_seq_one_letter_code
_entity_poly.pdbx_strand_id
1 'polypeptide(L)'
;MSSVLHLLGFLWLPLLVYSDSNDIGGLQKCTELLNTQKLVYCCGKSFLDKFLFVGSNCTPYWDDYGPCRYECLYRHWELLDQYNQIKKPELYMMITSLYSPLNGYDKYGAALKAAHETCEALGSRHADFLLLYSNQVSDRMGMASSTCLPYAMLHAQCTTVYLTANCPLENWMEDSTCNSLQKLLSSCTKKLDEKTNVLKGKEDGLPDKGCRPIGSEGLHLLLASFLTLMVSMLLSA
;
A
#
# COMPACT_ATOMS: atom_id res chain seq x y z
N MET A 1 -20.36 52.60 16.05
CA MET A 1 -19.84 51.31 16.56
C MET A 1 -20.21 50.21 15.57
N SER A 2 -19.44 50.05 14.48
CA SER A 2 -19.76 49.07 13.42
C SER A 2 -18.52 48.40 12.79
N SER A 3 -17.32 48.71 13.28
CA SER A 3 -16.07 48.19 12.70
C SER A 3 -15.43 47.04 13.47
N VAL A 4 -16.01 46.62 14.61
CA VAL A 4 -15.49 45.51 15.44
C VAL A 4 -16.11 44.16 15.04
N LEU A 5 -17.28 44.16 14.41
CA LEU A 5 -17.99 42.92 14.04
C LEU A 5 -17.40 42.23 12.80
N HIS A 6 -16.73 42.97 11.91
CA HIS A 6 -16.16 42.40 10.68
C HIS A 6 -14.81 41.69 10.92
N LEU A 7 -14.09 41.99 12.01
CA LEU A 7 -12.83 41.33 12.35
C LEU A 7 -13.01 39.94 12.97
N LEU A 8 -14.17 39.66 13.58
CA LEU A 8 -14.49 38.36 14.15
C LEU A 8 -14.87 37.30 13.09
N GLY A 9 -15.36 37.73 11.92
CA GLY A 9 -15.71 36.83 10.81
C GLY A 9 -14.51 36.26 10.04
N PHE A 10 -13.39 37.00 10.00
CA PHE A 10 -12.17 36.57 9.28
C PHE A 10 -11.25 35.66 10.10
N LEU A 11 -11.47 35.54 11.42
CA LEU A 11 -10.71 34.64 12.31
C LEU A 11 -11.29 33.21 12.36
N TRP A 12 -12.43 32.95 11.71
CA TRP A 12 -13.05 31.62 11.67
C TRP A 12 -12.73 30.81 10.40
N LEU A 13 -12.29 31.48 9.33
CA LEU A 13 -11.84 30.81 8.10
C LEU A 13 -10.56 29.96 8.27
N PRO A 14 -9.56 30.34 9.10
CA PRO A 14 -8.40 29.48 9.35
C PRO A 14 -8.73 28.19 10.11
N LEU A 15 -9.82 28.18 10.90
CA LEU A 15 -10.23 27.02 11.70
C LEU A 15 -10.92 25.92 10.86
N LEU A 16 -11.59 26.31 9.77
CA LEU A 16 -12.12 25.35 8.79
C LEU A 16 -11.01 24.78 7.89
N VAL A 17 -9.95 25.54 7.62
CA VAL A 17 -8.80 25.06 6.85
C VAL A 17 -7.84 24.19 7.71
N TYR A 18 -7.87 24.31 9.04
CA TYR A 18 -7.11 23.40 9.93
C TYR A 18 -7.80 22.05 10.17
N SER A 19 -9.09 21.93 9.85
CA SER A 19 -9.81 20.65 9.94
C SER A 19 -9.51 19.70 8.77
N ASP A 20 -8.86 20.21 7.72
CA ASP A 20 -8.29 19.43 6.64
C ASP A 20 -6.77 19.29 6.82
N SER A 21 -6.33 19.22 8.09
CA SER A 21 -4.96 18.80 8.41
C SER A 21 -4.78 17.38 7.88
N ASN A 22 -4.14 17.33 6.71
CA ASN A 22 -3.62 16.15 6.05
C ASN A 22 -3.36 15.03 7.05
N ASP A 23 -4.03 13.90 6.82
CA ASP A 23 -3.98 12.60 7.51
C ASP A 23 -2.57 11.96 7.51
N ILE A 24 -1.50 12.76 7.48
CA ILE A 24 -0.09 12.36 7.59
C ILE A 24 0.12 11.56 8.88
N GLY A 25 -0.54 11.93 9.99
CA GLY A 25 -0.43 11.21 11.27
C GLY A 25 -1.13 9.85 11.29
N GLY A 26 -2.26 9.69 10.58
CA GLY A 26 -2.93 8.39 10.44
C GLY A 26 -2.23 7.50 9.42
N LEU A 27 -1.65 8.10 8.39
CA LEU A 27 -0.99 7.43 7.29
C LEU A 27 0.44 6.97 7.65
N GLN A 28 1.14 7.70 8.52
CA GLN A 28 2.41 7.25 9.12
C GLN A 28 2.24 5.96 9.93
N LYS A 29 1.08 5.75 10.59
CA LYS A 29 0.80 4.49 11.29
C LYS A 29 0.68 3.30 10.33
N CYS A 30 0.23 3.52 9.09
CA CYS A 30 0.15 2.45 8.09
C CYS A 30 1.51 1.94 7.62
N THR A 31 2.61 2.65 7.89
CA THR A 31 3.98 2.15 7.62
C THR A 31 4.31 0.91 8.45
N GLU A 32 3.62 0.67 9.56
CA GLU A 32 3.76 -0.55 10.36
C GLU A 32 3.31 -1.80 9.59
N LEU A 33 2.43 -1.65 8.59
CA LEU A 33 2.01 -2.75 7.71
C LEU A 33 3.11 -3.22 6.76
N LEU A 34 4.23 -2.49 6.69
CA LEU A 34 5.39 -2.89 5.89
C LEU A 34 6.28 -3.90 6.65
N ASN A 35 6.04 -4.09 7.95
CA ASN A 35 6.75 -5.08 8.76
C ASN A 35 6.16 -6.48 8.53
N THR A 36 6.58 -7.14 7.45
CA THR A 36 6.07 -8.46 7.08
C THR A 36 6.30 -9.51 8.16
N GLN A 37 7.41 -9.43 8.91
CA GLN A 37 7.67 -10.33 10.04
C GLN A 37 6.55 -10.25 11.10
N LYS A 38 6.13 -9.04 11.47
CA LYS A 38 5.01 -8.85 12.40
C LYS A 38 3.70 -9.39 11.82
N LEU A 39 3.46 -9.20 10.52
CA LEU A 39 2.24 -9.66 9.87
C LEU A 39 2.13 -11.20 9.85
N VAL A 40 3.22 -11.91 9.51
CA VAL A 40 3.23 -13.39 9.47
C VAL A 40 3.23 -14.01 10.87
N TYR A 41 3.79 -13.30 11.86
CA TYR A 41 3.65 -13.68 13.26
C TYR A 41 2.19 -13.63 13.69
N CYS A 42 1.49 -12.54 13.39
CA CYS A 42 0.09 -12.38 13.77
C CYS A 42 -0.87 -13.27 12.99
N CYS A 43 -0.58 -13.57 11.72
CA CYS A 43 -1.38 -14.46 10.88
C CYS A 43 -0.53 -15.62 10.34
N GLY A 44 -0.60 -16.76 11.01
CA GLY A 44 0.17 -17.96 10.69
C GLY A 44 1.28 -18.30 11.68
N LYS A 45 1.38 -17.57 12.81
CA LYS A 45 2.24 -17.87 13.96
C LYS A 45 3.72 -18.04 13.57
N SER A 46 4.18 -17.28 12.55
CA SER A 46 5.51 -17.37 11.94
C SER A 46 5.91 -18.76 11.41
N PHE A 47 4.91 -19.62 11.20
CA PHE A 47 5.08 -20.99 10.74
C PHE A 47 4.56 -21.16 9.32
N LEU A 48 3.39 -20.59 9.02
CA LEU A 48 2.74 -20.78 7.71
C LEU A 48 3.46 -20.07 6.56
N ASP A 49 4.16 -18.96 6.81
CA ASP A 49 4.98 -18.30 5.79
C ASP A 49 6.19 -19.16 5.39
N LYS A 50 6.62 -20.07 6.28
CA LYS A 50 7.75 -20.98 6.05
C LYS A 50 7.41 -22.13 5.10
N PHE A 51 6.13 -22.42 4.88
CA PHE A 51 5.72 -23.44 3.91
C PHE A 51 6.20 -23.10 2.49
N LEU A 52 6.37 -21.82 2.18
CA LEU A 52 6.92 -21.36 0.90
C LEU A 52 8.34 -21.89 0.65
N PHE A 53 9.09 -22.28 1.68
CA PHE A 53 10.45 -22.79 1.55
C PHE A 53 10.52 -24.30 1.25
N VAL A 54 9.40 -25.03 1.34
CA VAL A 54 9.37 -26.49 1.14
C VAL A 54 9.91 -26.84 -0.24
N GLY A 55 10.99 -27.62 -0.29
CA GLY A 55 11.64 -28.01 -1.55
C GLY A 55 12.55 -26.95 -2.17
N SER A 56 12.63 -25.76 -1.58
CA SER A 56 13.47 -24.66 -2.06
C SER A 56 14.90 -24.73 -1.53
N ASN A 57 15.82 -24.08 -2.23
CA ASN A 57 17.17 -23.77 -1.73
C ASN A 57 17.23 -22.37 -1.09
N CYS A 58 16.08 -21.76 -0.78
CA CYS A 58 15.99 -20.38 -0.28
C CYS A 58 16.23 -20.25 1.23
N THR A 59 16.59 -21.34 1.92
CA THR A 59 16.81 -21.36 3.38
C THR A 59 17.82 -20.35 3.91
N PRO A 60 18.82 -19.83 3.16
CA PRO A 60 19.64 -18.71 3.65
C PRO A 60 18.83 -17.45 3.98
N TYR A 61 17.65 -17.29 3.38
CA TYR A 61 16.75 -16.15 3.60
C TYR A 61 15.60 -16.49 4.57
N TRP A 62 15.72 -17.56 5.36
CA TRP A 62 14.64 -18.07 6.21
C TRP A 62 14.04 -17.00 7.13
N ASP A 63 14.89 -16.19 7.76
CA ASP A 63 14.48 -15.11 8.67
C ASP A 63 14.78 -13.70 8.12
N ASP A 64 15.25 -13.63 6.88
CA ASP A 64 15.36 -12.38 6.14
C ASP A 64 14.01 -12.10 5.46
N TYR A 65 13.37 -10.97 5.79
CA TYR A 65 12.12 -10.52 5.16
C TYR A 65 12.35 -9.43 4.11
N GLY A 66 13.57 -9.33 3.57
CA GLY A 66 13.96 -8.42 2.50
C GLY A 66 13.74 -8.96 1.08
N PRO A 67 14.15 -8.19 0.05
CA PRO A 67 13.85 -8.50 -1.35
C PRO A 67 14.35 -9.88 -1.82
N CYS A 68 15.54 -10.30 -1.37
CA CYS A 68 16.16 -11.54 -1.81
C CYS A 68 15.40 -12.80 -1.37
N ARG A 69 14.72 -12.75 -0.21
CA ARG A 69 13.83 -13.82 0.23
C ARG A 69 12.75 -14.07 -0.81
N TYR A 70 12.03 -13.01 -1.19
CA TYR A 70 10.90 -13.12 -2.09
C TYR A 70 11.33 -13.41 -3.51
N GLU A 71 12.42 -12.81 -3.99
CA GLU A 71 12.96 -13.15 -5.31
C GLU A 71 13.33 -14.63 -5.40
N CYS A 72 14.04 -15.16 -4.38
CA CYS A 72 14.39 -16.59 -4.35
C CYS A 72 13.14 -17.47 -4.37
N LEU A 73 12.18 -17.21 -3.48
CA LEU A 73 10.94 -17.99 -3.39
C LEU A 73 10.12 -17.92 -4.68
N TYR A 74 9.98 -16.74 -5.28
CA TYR A 74 9.17 -16.56 -6.49
C TYR A 74 9.84 -17.21 -7.70
N ARG A 75 11.18 -17.23 -7.74
CA ARG A 75 11.93 -17.98 -8.74
C ARG A 75 11.76 -19.49 -8.54
N HIS A 76 11.85 -19.97 -7.31
CA HIS A 76 11.66 -21.39 -6.99
C HIS A 76 10.29 -21.91 -7.43
N TRP A 77 9.23 -21.13 -7.19
CA TRP A 77 7.86 -21.48 -7.57
C TRP A 77 7.46 -21.01 -8.98
N GLU A 78 8.38 -20.44 -9.75
CA GLU A 78 8.16 -19.93 -11.11
C GLU A 78 6.99 -18.93 -11.23
N LEU A 79 6.79 -18.09 -10.22
CA LEU A 79 5.60 -17.24 -10.08
C LEU A 79 5.59 -15.99 -10.97
N LEU A 80 6.72 -15.63 -11.58
CA LEU A 80 6.85 -14.41 -12.39
C LEU A 80 7.04 -14.75 -13.87
N ASP A 81 6.30 -14.06 -14.73
CA ASP A 81 6.52 -14.10 -16.18
C ASP A 81 7.68 -13.20 -16.61
N GLN A 82 7.93 -13.13 -17.92
CA GLN A 82 8.99 -12.30 -18.51
C GLN A 82 8.79 -10.79 -18.30
N TYR A 83 7.60 -10.34 -17.90
CA TYR A 83 7.25 -8.96 -17.61
C TYR A 83 7.18 -8.67 -16.10
N ASN A 84 7.63 -9.60 -15.25
CA ASN A 84 7.52 -9.56 -13.79
C ASN A 84 6.07 -9.51 -13.29
N GLN A 85 5.12 -10.04 -14.05
CA GLN A 85 3.74 -10.23 -13.62
C GLN A 85 3.55 -11.61 -12.99
N ILE A 86 2.59 -11.69 -12.07
CA ILE A 86 2.28 -12.93 -11.37
C ILE A 86 1.58 -13.90 -12.32
N LYS A 87 2.14 -15.09 -12.49
CA LYS A 87 1.45 -16.19 -13.15
C LYS A 87 0.44 -16.80 -12.19
N LYS A 88 -0.80 -16.34 -12.30
CA LYS A 88 -1.92 -16.74 -11.43
C LYS A 88 -2.13 -18.26 -11.32
N PRO A 89 -2.05 -19.06 -12.40
CA PRO A 89 -2.19 -20.51 -12.31
C PRO A 89 -1.13 -21.16 -11.40
N GLU A 90 0.13 -20.79 -11.58
CA GLU A 90 1.28 -21.28 -10.82
C GLU A 90 1.20 -20.86 -9.36
N LEU A 91 0.79 -19.61 -9.10
CA LEU A 91 0.50 -19.15 -7.74
C LEU A 91 -0.59 -20.00 -7.08
N TYR A 92 -1.67 -20.28 -7.81
CA TYR A 92 -2.81 -21.04 -7.26
C TYR A 92 -2.46 -22.50 -7.02
N MET A 93 -1.66 -23.08 -7.89
CA MET A 93 -1.08 -24.40 -7.70
C MET A 93 -0.20 -24.42 -6.45
N MET A 94 0.77 -23.52 -6.33
CA MET A 94 1.63 -23.40 -5.15
C MET A 94 0.80 -23.29 -3.86
N ILE A 95 -0.16 -22.35 -3.81
CA ILE A 95 -1.00 -22.15 -2.62
C ILE A 95 -1.78 -23.43 -2.29
N THR A 96 -2.36 -24.09 -3.30
CA THR A 96 -3.15 -25.31 -3.08
C THR A 96 -2.28 -26.48 -2.64
N SER A 97 -1.05 -26.59 -3.14
CA SER A 97 -0.10 -27.62 -2.73
C SER A 97 0.39 -27.42 -1.30
N LEU A 98 0.60 -26.16 -0.88
CA LEU A 98 1.13 -25.84 0.45
C LEU A 98 0.05 -25.71 1.53
N TYR A 99 -1.14 -25.23 1.19
CA TYR A 99 -2.22 -24.91 2.13
C TYR A 99 -3.50 -25.63 1.70
N SER A 100 -3.58 -26.91 2.04
CA SER A 100 -4.61 -27.83 1.54
C SER A 100 -5.50 -28.36 2.67
N PRO A 101 -6.66 -28.95 2.34
CA PRO A 101 -7.47 -29.64 3.32
C PRO A 101 -6.71 -30.79 4.01
N LEU A 102 -5.73 -31.40 3.32
CA LEU A 102 -4.96 -32.53 3.83
C LEU A 102 -4.02 -32.15 4.99
N ASN A 103 -3.56 -30.89 5.02
CA ASN A 103 -2.74 -30.37 6.12
C ASN A 103 -3.50 -29.39 7.03
N GLY A 104 -4.82 -29.23 6.82
CA GLY A 104 -5.70 -28.42 7.67
C GLY A 104 -5.57 -26.91 7.49
N TYR A 105 -4.98 -26.44 6.39
CA TYR A 105 -4.76 -25.00 6.13
C TYR A 105 -5.52 -24.50 4.89
N ASP A 106 -6.57 -25.18 4.44
CA ASP A 106 -7.37 -24.80 3.28
C ASP A 106 -7.97 -23.40 3.39
N LYS A 107 -8.45 -23.00 4.57
CA LYS A 107 -8.95 -21.64 4.81
C LYS A 107 -7.87 -20.58 4.71
N TYR A 108 -6.66 -20.87 5.20
CA TYR A 108 -5.51 -19.98 5.04
C TYR A 108 -5.13 -19.85 3.56
N GLY A 109 -5.11 -20.97 2.83
CA GLY A 109 -4.90 -20.97 1.38
C GLY A 109 -5.97 -20.18 0.62
N ALA A 110 -7.24 -20.32 1.00
CA ALA A 110 -8.33 -19.54 0.41
C ALA A 110 -8.20 -18.04 0.70
N ALA A 111 -7.85 -17.67 1.94
CA ALA A 111 -7.60 -16.28 2.31
C ALA A 111 -6.40 -15.69 1.55
N LEU A 112 -5.34 -16.47 1.33
CA LEU A 112 -4.17 -16.05 0.57
C LEU A 112 -4.49 -15.84 -0.93
N LYS A 113 -5.34 -16.70 -1.52
CA LYS A 113 -5.85 -16.47 -2.89
C LYS A 113 -6.70 -15.20 -2.97
N ALA A 114 -7.60 -15.00 -2.02
CA ALA A 114 -8.42 -13.78 -1.97
C ALA A 114 -7.56 -12.51 -1.80
N ALA A 115 -6.51 -12.57 -0.98
CA ALA A 115 -5.56 -11.47 -0.83
C ALA A 115 -4.82 -11.17 -2.15
N HIS A 116 -4.44 -12.20 -2.91
CA HIS A 116 -3.88 -12.02 -4.26
C HIS A 116 -4.86 -11.33 -5.21
N GLU A 117 -6.13 -11.76 -5.27
CA GLU A 117 -7.15 -11.13 -6.12
C GLU A 117 -7.31 -9.63 -5.79
N THR A 118 -7.32 -9.28 -4.50
CA THR A 118 -7.36 -7.88 -4.07
C THR A 118 -6.14 -7.10 -4.55
N CYS A 119 -4.95 -7.69 -4.42
CA CYS A 119 -3.70 -7.07 -4.86
C CYS A 119 -3.58 -6.93 -6.39
N GLU A 120 -4.10 -7.89 -7.14
CA GLU A 120 -4.22 -7.81 -8.60
C GLU A 120 -5.17 -6.68 -9.00
N ALA A 121 -6.33 -6.56 -8.33
CA ALA A 121 -7.29 -5.49 -8.58
C ALA A 121 -6.77 -4.08 -8.25
N LEU A 122 -5.85 -3.96 -7.28
CA LEU A 122 -5.16 -2.70 -6.98
C LEU A 122 -4.14 -2.30 -8.07
N GLY A 123 -3.64 -3.26 -8.85
CA GLY A 123 -2.71 -3.03 -9.96
C GLY A 123 -1.44 -2.28 -9.54
N SER A 124 -0.97 -1.34 -10.37
CA SER A 124 0.22 -0.52 -10.08
C SER A 124 0.07 0.38 -8.84
N ARG A 125 -1.13 0.53 -8.28
CA ARG A 125 -1.41 1.49 -7.20
C ARG A 125 -0.89 1.03 -5.84
N HIS A 126 -0.74 -0.28 -5.64
CA HIS A 126 -0.04 -0.78 -4.45
C HIS A 126 1.47 -0.54 -4.56
N ALA A 127 2.03 -0.62 -5.77
CA ALA A 127 3.40 -0.17 -6.01
C ALA A 127 3.52 1.34 -5.78
N ASP A 128 2.51 2.15 -6.15
CA ASP A 128 2.48 3.59 -5.83
C ASP A 128 2.40 3.86 -4.33
N PHE A 129 1.62 3.10 -3.56
CA PHE A 129 1.62 3.19 -2.10
C PHE A 129 3.01 2.85 -1.53
N LEU A 130 3.61 1.75 -1.96
CA LEU A 130 4.96 1.36 -1.53
C LEU A 130 6.01 2.39 -1.98
N LEU A 131 5.85 3.02 -3.14
CA LEU A 131 6.71 4.10 -3.66
C LEU A 131 6.53 5.41 -2.88
N LEU A 132 5.30 5.75 -2.46
CA LEU A 132 5.04 6.92 -1.63
C LEU A 132 5.73 6.82 -0.26
N TYR A 133 5.95 5.61 0.25
CA TYR A 133 6.71 5.35 1.48
C TYR A 133 8.12 4.83 1.23
N SER A 134 8.53 4.60 -0.02
CA SER A 134 9.84 4.02 -0.31
C SER A 134 10.96 4.91 0.22
N ASN A 135 10.85 6.23 0.13
CA ASN A 135 11.85 7.16 0.68
C ASN A 135 11.95 7.12 2.21
N GLN A 136 10.88 6.77 2.94
CA GLN A 136 10.92 6.61 4.40
C GLN A 136 11.37 5.21 4.83
N VAL A 137 11.34 4.24 3.91
CA VAL A 137 11.42 2.82 4.25
C VAL A 137 12.51 2.09 3.45
N SER A 138 13.16 2.72 2.46
CA SER A 138 14.27 2.15 1.67
C SER A 138 15.42 1.70 2.57
N ASP A 139 15.69 2.48 3.62
CA ASP A 139 16.70 2.17 4.65
C ASP A 139 16.23 1.08 5.64
N ARG A 140 14.91 0.95 5.87
CA ARG A 140 14.32 -0.01 6.83
C ARG A 140 13.99 -1.37 6.23
N MET A 141 13.74 -1.42 4.92
CA MET A 141 13.40 -2.64 4.17
C MET A 141 14.61 -3.24 3.43
N GLY A 142 15.80 -2.66 3.58
CA GLY A 142 17.01 -3.12 2.89
C GLY A 142 16.94 -2.96 1.37
N MET A 143 15.98 -2.18 0.85
CA MET A 143 15.82 -1.96 -0.59
C MET A 143 16.95 -1.11 -1.16
N ALA A 144 17.52 -0.19 -0.37
CA ALA A 144 18.62 0.67 -0.80
C ALA A 144 19.93 -0.09 -1.10
N SER A 145 20.14 -1.26 -0.50
CA SER A 145 21.40 -2.01 -0.55
C SER A 145 21.26 -3.43 -1.12
N SER A 146 20.05 -3.86 -1.49
CA SER A 146 19.81 -5.20 -2.01
C SER A 146 20.17 -5.30 -3.50
N THR A 147 20.82 -6.40 -3.90
CA THR A 147 21.06 -6.74 -5.31
C THR A 147 19.87 -7.46 -5.96
N CYS A 148 18.80 -7.71 -5.20
CA CYS A 148 17.64 -8.49 -5.62
C CYS A 148 16.51 -7.59 -6.13
N LEU A 149 15.72 -8.09 -7.09
CA LEU A 149 14.61 -7.32 -7.68
C LEU A 149 13.42 -7.21 -6.71
N PRO A 150 12.82 -6.02 -6.58
CA PRO A 150 11.79 -5.78 -5.55
C PRO A 150 10.41 -6.34 -5.94
N TYR A 151 10.15 -6.69 -7.20
CA TYR A 151 8.80 -7.04 -7.69
C TYR A 151 8.11 -8.13 -6.86
N ALA A 152 8.84 -9.21 -6.57
CA ALA A 152 8.35 -10.32 -5.76
C ALA A 152 7.98 -9.88 -4.33
N MET A 153 8.80 -9.01 -3.75
CA MET A 153 8.57 -8.46 -2.41
C MET A 153 7.34 -7.56 -2.38
N LEU A 154 7.15 -6.67 -3.37
CA LEU A 154 6.00 -5.78 -3.42
C LEU A 154 4.68 -6.57 -3.45
N HIS A 155 4.62 -7.62 -4.29
CA HIS A 155 3.46 -8.51 -4.34
C HIS A 155 3.29 -9.30 -3.03
N ALA A 156 4.36 -9.87 -2.47
CA ALA A 156 4.30 -10.61 -1.21
C ALA A 156 3.84 -9.74 -0.04
N GLN A 157 4.27 -8.47 0.02
CA GLN A 157 3.84 -7.53 1.03
C GLN A 157 2.36 -7.20 0.91
N CYS A 158 1.88 -6.95 -0.32
CA CYS A 158 0.47 -6.73 -0.57
C CYS A 158 -0.38 -7.89 -0.04
N THR A 159 -0.04 -9.09 -0.50
CA THR A 159 -0.80 -10.30 -0.19
C THR A 159 -0.73 -10.61 1.29
N THR A 160 0.41 -10.38 1.94
CA THR A 160 0.53 -10.56 3.40
C THR A 160 -0.34 -9.56 4.16
N VAL A 161 -0.39 -8.28 3.76
CA VAL A 161 -1.26 -7.28 4.41
C VAL A 161 -2.73 -7.70 4.34
N TYR A 162 -3.23 -8.03 3.15
CA TYR A 162 -4.63 -8.41 2.97
C TYR A 162 -4.95 -9.79 3.55
N LEU A 163 -3.99 -10.71 3.60
CA LEU A 163 -4.12 -11.97 4.30
C LEU A 163 -4.24 -11.76 5.81
N THR A 164 -3.37 -10.95 6.41
CA THR A 164 -3.42 -10.65 7.85
C THR A 164 -4.70 -9.89 8.19
N ALA A 165 -5.19 -9.00 7.32
CA ALA A 165 -6.46 -8.30 7.52
C ALA A 165 -7.67 -9.25 7.55
N ASN A 166 -7.62 -10.35 6.79
CA ASN A 166 -8.71 -11.34 6.68
C ASN A 166 -8.28 -12.71 7.23
N CYS A 167 -7.41 -12.72 8.24
CA CYS A 167 -6.81 -13.93 8.73
C CYS A 167 -7.87 -14.89 9.33
N PRO A 168 -7.85 -16.19 8.97
CA PRO A 168 -8.68 -17.17 9.65
C PRO A 168 -8.37 -17.20 11.16
N LEU A 169 -9.42 -17.28 11.99
CA LEU A 169 -9.31 -17.18 13.46
C LEU A 169 -8.37 -18.25 14.04
N GLU A 170 -8.39 -19.46 13.48
CA GLU A 170 -7.52 -20.57 13.88
C GLU A 170 -6.02 -20.30 13.67
N ASN A 171 -5.68 -19.41 12.73
CA ASN A 171 -4.32 -19.03 12.40
C ASN A 171 -3.90 -17.69 13.00
N TRP A 172 -4.83 -16.98 13.64
CA TRP A 172 -4.58 -15.72 14.32
C TRP A 172 -3.80 -15.95 15.64
N MET A 173 -2.92 -15.01 15.96
CA MET A 173 -2.22 -14.99 17.24
C MET A 173 -2.95 -14.11 18.25
N GLU A 174 -3.42 -14.71 19.34
CA GLU A 174 -4.11 -14.01 20.43
C GLU A 174 -3.13 -13.40 21.43
N ASP A 175 -2.53 -12.26 21.07
CA ASP A 175 -1.72 -11.46 21.99
C ASP A 175 -1.97 -9.95 21.81
N SER A 176 -1.40 -9.14 22.72
CA SER A 176 -1.56 -7.69 22.72
C SER A 176 -1.01 -7.02 21.45
N THR A 177 0.07 -7.59 20.87
CA THR A 177 0.75 -7.08 19.68
C THR A 177 -0.11 -7.26 18.44
N CYS A 178 -0.80 -8.39 18.32
CA CYS A 178 -1.65 -8.70 17.19
C CYS A 178 -3.04 -8.08 17.34
N ASN A 179 -3.62 -8.07 18.54
CA ASN A 179 -4.92 -7.45 18.77
C ASN A 179 -4.91 -5.93 18.49
N SER A 180 -3.79 -5.25 18.74
CA SER A 180 -3.63 -3.84 18.35
C SER A 180 -3.51 -3.65 16.83
N LEU A 181 -2.97 -4.65 16.11
CA LEU A 181 -2.79 -4.62 14.66
C LEU A 181 -4.11 -4.71 13.88
N GLN A 182 -5.14 -5.41 14.36
CA GLN A 182 -6.45 -5.52 13.66
C GLN A 182 -7.11 -4.17 13.39
N LYS A 183 -7.07 -3.27 14.38
CA LYS A 183 -7.63 -1.91 14.24
C LYS A 183 -6.85 -1.09 13.21
N LEU A 184 -5.54 -1.30 13.14
CA LEU A 184 -4.68 -0.62 12.18
C LEU A 184 -4.91 -1.18 10.76
N LEU A 185 -4.96 -2.50 10.59
CA LEU A 185 -5.22 -3.17 9.33
C LEU A 185 -6.52 -2.68 8.72
N SER A 186 -7.63 -2.75 9.47
CA SER A 186 -8.95 -2.30 8.99
C SER A 186 -8.98 -0.82 8.59
N SER A 187 -8.28 0.05 9.31
CA SER A 187 -8.21 1.48 8.95
C SER A 187 -7.35 1.73 7.72
N CYS A 188 -6.22 1.06 7.59
CA CYS A 188 -5.28 1.28 6.49
C CYS A 188 -5.74 0.62 5.19
N THR A 189 -6.25 -0.61 5.21
CA THR A 189 -6.80 -1.27 4.01
C THR A 189 -8.01 -0.52 3.49
N LYS A 190 -8.90 -0.03 4.37
CA LYS A 190 -10.02 0.82 3.95
C LYS A 190 -9.56 2.11 3.26
N LYS A 191 -8.51 2.78 3.74
CA LYS A 191 -7.94 3.97 3.07
C LYS A 191 -7.33 3.64 1.71
N LEU A 192 -6.71 2.47 1.57
CA LEU A 192 -6.20 1.95 0.29
C LEU A 192 -7.35 1.68 -0.69
N ASP A 193 -8.44 1.08 -0.20
CA ASP A 193 -9.62 0.74 -1.00
C ASP A 193 -10.46 2.00 -1.36
N GLU A 194 -10.58 2.99 -0.47
CA GLU A 194 -11.32 4.23 -0.70
C GLU A 194 -10.65 5.12 -1.75
N LYS A 195 -9.31 5.24 -1.72
CA LYS A 195 -8.57 5.89 -2.81
C LYS A 195 -8.82 5.19 -4.14
N THR A 196 -9.03 3.87 -4.14
CA THR A 196 -9.37 3.09 -5.34
C THR A 196 -10.74 3.48 -5.91
N ASN A 197 -11.75 3.68 -5.07
CA ASN A 197 -13.11 4.04 -5.48
C ASN A 197 -13.25 5.51 -5.94
N VAL A 198 -12.56 6.44 -5.30
CA VAL A 198 -12.59 7.87 -5.66
C VAL A 198 -11.96 8.12 -7.04
N LEU A 199 -10.97 7.32 -7.43
CA LEU A 199 -10.31 7.42 -8.73
C LEU A 199 -11.07 6.69 -9.84
N LYS A 200 -11.71 5.55 -9.55
CA LYS A 200 -12.64 4.89 -10.50
C LYS A 200 -13.78 5.83 -10.92
N GLY A 201 -14.33 6.59 -9.98
CA GLY A 201 -15.33 7.62 -10.28
C GLY A 201 -14.81 8.80 -11.12
N LYS A 202 -13.49 8.98 -11.24
CA LYS A 202 -12.86 9.99 -12.14
C LYS A 202 -12.50 9.42 -13.51
N GLU A 203 -12.20 8.11 -13.60
CA GLU A 203 -11.93 7.43 -14.88
C GLU A 203 -13.22 7.10 -15.65
N ASP A 204 -14.30 6.71 -14.95
CA ASP A 204 -15.61 6.43 -15.57
C ASP A 204 -16.37 7.70 -16.03
N GLY A 205 -15.79 8.88 -15.82
CA GLY A 205 -16.36 10.20 -16.15
C GLY A 205 -15.69 10.93 -17.30
N LEU A 206 -14.80 10.29 -18.07
CA LEU A 206 -14.15 10.93 -19.22
C LEU A 206 -14.79 10.49 -20.54
N PRO A 207 -15.69 11.29 -21.16
CA PRO A 207 -16.05 11.04 -22.54
C PRO A 207 -14.83 11.38 -23.42
N ASP A 208 -14.43 10.39 -24.21
CA ASP A 208 -13.44 10.50 -25.28
C ASP A 208 -13.80 11.63 -26.25
N LYS A 209 -13.26 12.85 -26.05
CA LYS A 209 -13.15 13.92 -27.06
C LYS A 209 -11.95 14.83 -26.79
N GLY A 210 -10.94 14.68 -27.65
CA GLY A 210 -10.14 15.72 -28.31
C GLY A 210 -9.73 16.99 -27.53
N CYS A 211 -8.43 17.24 -27.50
CA CYS A 211 -7.82 18.49 -27.04
C CYS A 211 -8.57 19.76 -27.51
N ARG A 212 -9.09 20.57 -26.57
CA ARG A 212 -9.33 22.03 -26.67
C ARG A 212 -9.90 22.60 -25.36
N PRO A 213 -9.91 23.94 -25.23
CA PRO A 213 -8.85 24.82 -24.74
C PRO A 213 -8.94 25.07 -23.22
N ILE A 214 -7.86 25.60 -22.63
CA ILE A 214 -7.78 26.01 -21.22
C ILE A 214 -8.93 26.98 -20.90
N GLY A 215 -9.83 26.55 -20.01
CA GLY A 215 -10.94 27.37 -19.53
C GLY A 215 -10.45 28.60 -18.78
N SER A 216 -11.22 29.69 -18.94
CA SER A 216 -11.03 31.03 -18.36
C SER A 216 -10.55 31.03 -16.89
N GLU A 217 -10.98 30.08 -16.07
CA GLU A 217 -10.61 30.00 -14.65
C GLU A 217 -9.17 29.51 -14.40
N GLY A 218 -8.64 28.64 -15.26
CA GLY A 218 -7.25 28.17 -15.18
C GLY A 218 -6.23 29.23 -15.63
N LEU A 219 -6.63 30.09 -16.58
CA LEU A 219 -5.82 31.23 -17.03
C LEU A 219 -5.68 32.29 -15.93
N HIS A 220 -6.75 32.52 -15.15
CA HIS A 220 -6.73 33.48 -14.03
C HIS A 220 -5.84 33.01 -12.88
N LEU A 221 -5.80 31.71 -12.57
CA LEU A 221 -4.91 31.17 -11.55
C LEU A 221 -3.42 31.27 -11.95
N LEU A 222 -3.11 30.95 -13.21
CA LEU A 222 -1.75 31.06 -13.73
C LEU A 222 -1.28 32.52 -13.80
N LEU A 223 -2.13 33.45 -14.24
CA LEU A 223 -1.81 34.88 -14.25
C LEU A 223 -1.58 35.44 -12.83
N ALA A 224 -2.36 34.99 -11.84
CA ALA A 224 -2.19 35.41 -10.45
C ALA A 224 -0.85 34.91 -9.85
N SER A 225 -0.43 33.69 -10.19
CA SER A 225 0.88 33.14 -9.78
C SER A 225 2.05 33.84 -10.47
N PHE A 226 1.92 34.23 -11.75
CA PHE A 226 2.96 34.99 -12.44
C PHE A 226 3.08 36.43 -11.94
N LEU A 227 1.96 37.10 -11.62
CA LEU A 227 1.95 38.46 -11.07
C LEU A 227 2.56 38.52 -9.66
N THR A 228 2.31 37.50 -8.82
CA THR A 228 2.91 37.42 -7.47
C THR A 228 4.42 37.18 -7.53
N LEU A 229 4.91 36.38 -8.48
CA LEU A 229 6.35 36.19 -8.73
C LEU A 229 7.05 37.46 -9.22
N MET A 230 6.40 38.24 -10.10
CA MET A 230 6.96 39.51 -10.60
C MET A 230 7.04 40.57 -9.51
N VAL A 231 6.03 40.69 -8.65
CA VAL A 231 6.03 41.62 -7.51
C VAL A 231 7.06 41.23 -6.45
N SER A 232 7.26 39.92 -6.22
CA SER A 232 8.30 39.42 -5.31
C SER A 232 9.72 39.77 -5.79
N MET A 233 9.97 39.76 -7.10
CA MET A 233 11.27 40.14 -7.65
C MET A 233 11.49 41.66 -7.64
N LEU A 234 10.44 42.47 -7.80
CA LEU A 234 10.53 43.94 -7.73
C LEU A 234 10.70 44.47 -6.30
N LEU A 235 10.23 43.75 -5.29
CA LEU A 235 10.39 44.11 -3.87
C LEU A 235 11.71 43.61 -3.26
N SER A 236 12.45 42.76 -4.00
CA SER A 236 13.75 42.21 -3.57
C SER A 236 14.94 42.85 -4.31
N ALA A 237 14.69 43.94 -5.05
CA ALA A 237 15.69 44.74 -5.76
C ALA A 237 15.83 46.14 -5.12
#